data_AF-A0A5N6KG10-F1
#
_entry.id   AF-A0A5N6KG10-F1
#
_cell.length_a   1.000
_cell.length_b   1.000
_cell.length_c   1.000
_cell.angle_alpha   90.00
_cell.angle_beta   90.00
_cell.angle_gamma   90.00
#
_symmetry.space_group_name_H-M   'P 1'
#
loop_
_entity.id
_entity.type
_entity.pdbx_description
1 polymer ?
#
loop_
_entity_poly.entity_id
_entity_poly.type
_entity_poly.pdbx_seq_one_letter_code
_entity_poly.pdbx_strand_id
1 'polypeptide(L)'
;MITFARMAFWWMAYFRYQMAFGIEKLAGHGQRANLAFITFIFLGLDDASLLLYTPFQTPQAQKSNSAVPQNDDVEIFCRAHFGNFAMLLCISLKVTDWELRPSIEPVVSLSSPCVMSIDRCQSIGLNASRVLITKTTTPRYVPGPNSKEVWASKNCTDHMVTVRWTADKGWQNPEIKPYGPLTMMPTASCLHYATQCFEGMKVYRGFDGKLRLFRPDRNCNRLVISAQRVVLPAFNSKELEKLILAFMAVDGPRWLPKSRPGTFLYIRPAIVGDGEELGVTSPSEALLFVIAVLWPDLSGTPPGAEPKPPGLRLLASKEDTRAWPGGFGYAKVGANYGPAFVSHMEGPIFFLILRNAHTKKLELLTAPLTGKLILDGVTRRSVLDLAHERLAATSNSLPPSTEPLEIVERTYNMLEIEEAQKEGRVVEAFLSGTAYFITPVSAISFRDRDISIPMQEDGGVYTKMIKTWLYDIMYGNVEHEWGVIVDEDEK
;
A
#
# COMPACT_ATOMS: atom_id res chain seq x y z
N MET A 1 -18.39 1.90 -9.53
CA MET A 1 -19.05 2.56 -10.67
C MET A 1 -19.97 3.74 -10.27
N ILE A 2 -20.73 3.66 -9.18
CA ILE A 2 -21.66 4.76 -8.77
C ILE A 2 -20.93 6.05 -8.30
N THR A 3 -19.70 5.95 -7.79
CA THR A 3 -18.92 7.11 -7.31
C THR A 3 -18.29 7.95 -8.42
N PHE A 4 -17.90 7.31 -9.53
CA PHE A 4 -17.33 8.00 -10.71
C PHE A 4 -18.41 8.80 -11.45
N ALA A 5 -19.62 8.23 -11.55
CA ALA A 5 -20.79 8.90 -12.12
C ALA A 5 -21.21 10.15 -11.30
N ARG A 6 -21.09 10.11 -9.97
CA ARG A 6 -21.43 11.25 -9.09
C ARG A 6 -20.40 12.38 -9.14
N MET A 7 -19.10 12.08 -9.26
CA MET A 7 -18.06 13.10 -9.50
C MET A 7 -18.19 13.72 -10.90
N ALA A 8 -18.45 12.91 -11.92
CA ALA A 8 -18.68 13.40 -13.28
C ALA A 8 -19.90 14.34 -13.34
N PHE A 9 -20.95 14.09 -12.57
CA PHE A 9 -22.16 14.93 -12.55
C PHE A 9 -21.91 16.33 -11.94
N TRP A 10 -21.21 16.40 -10.81
CA TRP A 10 -20.85 17.69 -10.20
C TRP A 10 -19.85 18.49 -11.04
N TRP A 11 -18.92 17.80 -11.71
CA TRP A 11 -17.96 18.44 -12.61
C TRP A 11 -18.60 18.92 -13.92
N MET A 12 -19.56 18.18 -14.48
CA MET A 12 -20.35 18.63 -15.63
C MET A 12 -21.15 19.90 -15.31
N ALA A 13 -21.65 20.05 -14.08
CA ALA A 13 -22.33 21.27 -13.64
C ALA A 13 -21.37 22.47 -13.52
N TYR A 14 -20.18 22.27 -12.96
CA TYR A 14 -19.16 23.32 -12.83
C TYR A 14 -18.63 23.80 -14.20
N PHE A 15 -18.38 22.87 -15.12
CA PHE A 15 -17.90 23.20 -16.46
C PHE A 15 -18.98 23.88 -17.32
N ARG A 16 -20.25 23.47 -17.19
CA ARG A 16 -21.39 24.20 -17.80
C ARG A 16 -21.47 25.64 -17.30
N TYR A 17 -21.23 25.86 -16.01
CA TYR A 17 -21.27 27.20 -15.41
C TYR A 17 -20.15 28.12 -15.93
N GLN A 18 -18.91 27.61 -15.99
CA GLN A 18 -17.76 28.38 -16.53
C GLN A 18 -17.87 28.65 -18.03
N MET A 19 -18.41 27.70 -18.82
CA MET A 19 -18.64 27.91 -20.26
C MET A 19 -19.77 28.89 -20.54
N ALA A 20 -20.87 28.86 -19.79
CA ALA A 20 -21.93 29.85 -19.91
C ALA A 20 -21.39 31.28 -19.69
N PHE A 21 -20.50 31.43 -18.70
CA PHE A 21 -19.83 32.70 -18.39
C PHE A 21 -18.82 33.15 -19.48
N GLY A 22 -18.13 32.21 -20.12
CA GLY A 22 -17.20 32.50 -21.22
C GLY A 22 -17.89 32.85 -22.53
N ILE A 23 -19.01 32.19 -22.84
CA ILE A 23 -19.81 32.45 -24.05
C ILE A 23 -20.53 33.80 -23.95
N GLU A 24 -21.01 34.20 -22.76
CA GLU A 24 -21.55 35.55 -22.51
C GLU A 24 -20.51 36.68 -22.69
N LYS A 25 -19.21 36.39 -22.54
CA LYS A 25 -18.16 37.37 -22.82
C LYS A 25 -17.81 37.50 -24.32
N LEU A 26 -18.05 36.46 -25.11
CA LEU A 26 -17.82 36.45 -26.56
C LEU A 26 -19.02 37.00 -27.34
N ALA A 27 -20.24 36.76 -26.86
CA ALA A 27 -21.45 37.38 -27.37
C ALA A 27 -21.68 38.72 -26.65
N GLY A 28 -21.30 39.83 -27.28
CA GLY A 28 -21.52 41.17 -26.71
C GLY A 28 -22.96 41.37 -26.18
N HIS A 29 -23.11 42.18 -25.15
CA HIS A 29 -24.38 42.38 -24.41
C HIS A 29 -25.61 42.43 -25.33
N GLY A 30 -26.44 41.38 -25.29
CA GLY A 30 -27.78 41.37 -25.89
C GLY A 30 -28.17 40.16 -26.74
N GLN A 31 -27.29 39.19 -27.02
CA GLN A 31 -27.64 38.00 -27.83
C GLN A 31 -27.49 36.68 -27.06
N ARG A 32 -28.48 35.78 -27.21
CA ARG A 32 -28.52 34.46 -26.57
C ARG A 32 -27.95 33.39 -27.50
N ALA A 33 -26.81 32.80 -27.15
CA ALA A 33 -26.34 31.57 -27.77
C ALA A 33 -27.00 30.35 -27.12
N ASN A 34 -27.66 29.49 -27.90
CA ASN A 34 -28.23 28.25 -27.39
C ASN A 34 -27.22 27.10 -27.54
N LEU A 35 -26.77 26.55 -26.40
CA LEU A 35 -25.85 25.43 -26.37
C LEU A 35 -26.60 24.14 -26.73
N ALA A 36 -26.43 23.64 -27.96
CA ALA A 36 -27.23 22.53 -28.46
C ALA A 36 -26.80 21.16 -27.87
N PHE A 37 -25.51 20.78 -27.91
CA PHE A 37 -25.05 19.47 -27.41
C PHE A 37 -23.58 19.49 -26.92
N ILE A 38 -23.28 18.75 -25.85
CA ILE A 38 -21.89 18.46 -25.44
C ILE A 38 -21.70 16.94 -25.45
N THR A 39 -20.72 16.45 -26.19
CA THR A 39 -20.35 15.03 -26.24
C THR A 39 -18.99 14.83 -25.57
N PHE A 40 -18.93 14.00 -24.53
CA PHE A 40 -17.68 13.69 -23.82
C PHE A 40 -17.14 12.35 -24.33
N ILE A 41 -15.93 12.33 -24.89
CA ILE A 41 -15.24 11.10 -25.30
C ILE A 41 -14.06 10.86 -24.35
N PHE A 42 -14.10 9.76 -23.60
CA PHE A 42 -13.01 9.34 -22.73
C PHE A 42 -12.11 8.35 -23.47
N LEU A 43 -10.91 8.78 -23.88
CA LEU A 43 -9.90 7.88 -24.43
C LEU A 43 -8.85 7.61 -23.35
N GLY A 44 -8.75 6.36 -22.91
CA GLY A 44 -7.60 5.89 -22.13
C GLY A 44 -6.47 5.54 -23.09
N LEU A 45 -5.40 6.32 -23.08
CA LEU A 45 -4.20 6.04 -23.87
C LEU A 45 -3.00 5.98 -22.93
N ASP A 46 -2.38 4.80 -22.85
CA ASP A 46 -1.02 4.62 -22.36
C ASP A 46 -0.06 4.87 -23.53
N ASP A 47 0.96 5.70 -23.28
CA ASP A 47 2.14 6.02 -24.10
C ASP A 47 2.09 5.80 -25.62
N ALA A 48 1.93 6.90 -26.38
CA ALA A 48 2.88 7.34 -27.43
C ALA A 48 2.22 8.41 -28.35
N SER A 49 3.07 9.32 -28.83
CA SER A 49 2.89 10.29 -29.92
C SER A 49 1.72 10.08 -30.89
N LEU A 50 0.95 11.14 -31.16
CA LEU A 50 0.05 11.18 -32.33
C LEU A 50 0.00 12.55 -33.03
N LEU A 51 0.05 12.46 -34.37
CA LEU A 51 -0.01 13.52 -35.37
C LEU A 51 -1.32 14.34 -35.33
N LEU A 52 -1.18 15.64 -35.64
CA LEU A 52 -2.30 16.52 -36.01
C LEU A 52 -2.89 16.08 -37.36
N TYR A 53 -4.15 15.67 -37.38
CA TYR A 53 -4.96 15.64 -38.59
C TYR A 53 -5.96 16.80 -38.52
N THR A 54 -5.87 17.72 -39.48
CA THR A 54 -6.94 18.68 -39.76
C THR A 54 -7.76 18.12 -40.92
N PRO A 55 -9.09 17.94 -40.81
CA PRO A 55 -9.92 17.75 -41.97
C PRO A 55 -10.30 19.14 -42.54
N PHE A 56 -10.24 19.24 -43.87
CA PHE A 56 -10.61 20.35 -44.75
C PHE A 56 -9.52 21.34 -45.18
N GLN A 57 -8.74 20.89 -46.16
CA GLN A 57 -8.60 21.63 -47.41
C GLN A 57 -9.88 21.48 -48.24
N THR A 58 -10.43 22.58 -48.75
CA THR A 58 -11.21 22.58 -49.99
C THR A 58 -10.73 23.70 -50.92
N PRO A 59 -10.77 23.47 -52.25
CA PRO A 59 -10.06 24.27 -53.24
C PRO A 59 -10.76 25.58 -53.55
N GLN A 60 -10.00 26.66 -53.75
CA GLN A 60 -10.49 27.82 -54.49
C GLN A 60 -10.65 27.43 -55.97
N ALA A 61 -11.89 27.15 -56.38
CA ALA A 61 -12.37 27.39 -57.72
C ALA A 61 -13.27 28.65 -57.72
N GLN A 62 -12.87 29.61 -58.54
CA GLN A 62 -13.67 30.60 -59.28
C GLN A 62 -14.93 31.24 -58.65
N LYS A 63 -14.91 32.57 -58.72
CA LYS A 63 -16.07 33.48 -58.69
C LYS A 63 -17.27 32.91 -59.46
N SER A 64 -18.40 32.69 -58.78
CA SER A 64 -19.74 32.90 -59.34
C SER A 64 -20.78 33.05 -58.23
N ASN A 65 -21.76 33.90 -58.49
CA ASN A 65 -22.88 34.25 -57.61
C ASN A 65 -23.75 33.03 -57.29
N SER A 66 -23.81 32.62 -56.02
CA SER A 66 -24.93 31.84 -55.47
C SER A 66 -24.92 31.92 -53.94
N ALA A 67 -26.12 31.92 -53.36
CA ALA A 67 -26.46 32.19 -51.97
C ALA A 67 -25.54 31.56 -50.90
N VAL A 68 -25.33 32.30 -49.81
CA VAL A 68 -24.67 31.86 -48.57
C VAL A 68 -25.48 30.71 -47.95
N PRO A 69 -24.87 29.55 -47.60
CA PRO A 69 -25.57 28.54 -46.81
C PRO A 69 -25.64 28.99 -45.35
N GLN A 70 -26.84 29.00 -44.80
CA GLN A 70 -27.15 29.23 -43.40
C GLN A 70 -27.09 27.87 -42.67
N ASN A 71 -26.41 27.84 -41.50
CA ASN A 71 -26.13 26.69 -40.61
C ASN A 71 -24.90 25.84 -40.94
N ASP A 72 -23.73 26.29 -40.47
CA ASP A 72 -22.59 25.41 -40.22
C ASP A 72 -22.43 25.22 -38.71
N ASP A 73 -22.36 23.96 -38.26
CA ASP A 73 -22.02 23.61 -36.88
C ASP A 73 -20.50 23.82 -36.68
N VAL A 74 -20.11 24.58 -35.65
CA VAL A 74 -18.69 24.83 -35.34
C VAL A 74 -18.22 23.83 -34.29
N GLU A 75 -17.25 22.98 -34.63
CA GLU A 75 -16.63 22.05 -33.69
C GLU A 75 -15.34 22.63 -33.07
N ILE A 76 -15.31 22.70 -31.75
CA ILE A 76 -14.16 23.15 -30.95
C ILE A 76 -13.62 21.96 -30.15
N PHE A 77 -12.34 21.65 -30.35
CA PHE A 77 -11.65 20.60 -29.60
C PHE A 77 -10.76 21.22 -28.51
N CYS A 78 -11.06 20.91 -27.25
CA CYS A 78 -10.30 21.35 -26.09
C CYS A 78 -9.62 20.16 -25.41
N ARG A 79 -8.30 20.24 -25.18
CA ARG A 79 -7.56 19.24 -24.42
C ARG A 79 -7.27 19.75 -23.02
N ALA A 80 -7.62 18.97 -22.00
CA ALA A 80 -7.30 19.27 -20.60
C ALA A 80 -6.43 18.15 -20.01
N HIS A 81 -5.36 18.56 -19.30
CA HIS A 81 -4.42 17.64 -18.66
C HIS A 81 -4.66 17.60 -17.15
N PHE A 82 -4.81 16.40 -16.59
CA PHE A 82 -4.98 16.18 -15.15
C PHE A 82 -4.13 14.99 -14.69
N GLY A 83 -2.94 15.27 -14.14
CA GLY A 83 -1.96 14.23 -13.80
C GLY A 83 -1.54 13.43 -15.04
N ASN A 84 -1.58 12.09 -14.96
CA ASN A 84 -1.24 11.19 -16.07
C ASN A 84 -2.40 10.96 -17.07
N PHE A 85 -3.53 11.64 -16.92
CA PHE A 85 -4.68 11.49 -17.82
C PHE A 85 -4.85 12.74 -18.69
N ALA A 86 -5.04 12.52 -19.99
CA ALA A 86 -5.46 13.55 -20.93
C ALA A 86 -6.94 13.33 -21.29
N MET A 87 -7.75 14.38 -21.18
CA MET A 87 -9.13 14.37 -21.64
C MET A 87 -9.23 15.22 -22.90
N LEU A 88 -9.84 14.65 -23.96
CA LEU A 88 -10.18 15.38 -25.17
C LEU A 88 -11.68 15.69 -25.12
N LEU A 89 -12.02 16.97 -25.18
CA LEU A 89 -13.40 17.44 -25.20
C LEU A 89 -13.71 17.98 -26.59
N CYS A 90 -14.70 17.40 -27.27
CA CYS A 90 -15.26 17.98 -28.49
C CYS A 90 -16.56 18.70 -28.15
N ILE A 91 -16.66 19.97 -28.52
CA ILE A 91 -17.85 20.80 -28.32
C ILE A 91 -18.35 21.20 -29.70
N SER A 92 -19.56 20.78 -30.06
CA SER A 92 -20.20 21.19 -31.30
C SER A 92 -21.21 22.30 -30.99
N LEU A 93 -20.94 23.50 -31.49
CA LEU A 93 -21.77 24.68 -31.28
C LEU A 93 -22.65 24.90 -32.51
N LYS A 94 -23.97 24.88 -32.29
CA LYS A 94 -24.95 25.26 -33.30
C LYS A 94 -25.24 26.74 -33.16
N VAL A 95 -24.67 27.55 -34.05
CA VAL A 95 -24.83 29.01 -34.02
C VAL A 95 -26.05 29.37 -34.86
N THR A 96 -27.16 29.74 -34.23
CA THR A 96 -28.31 30.33 -34.92
C THR A 96 -28.28 31.84 -34.75
N ASP A 97 -28.28 32.55 -35.88
CA ASP A 97 -28.30 34.01 -36.04
C ASP A 97 -27.08 34.77 -35.48
N TRP A 98 -26.09 34.93 -36.36
CA TRP A 98 -24.98 35.87 -36.19
C TRP A 98 -24.92 36.76 -37.44
N GLU A 99 -24.90 38.07 -37.25
CA GLU A 99 -24.47 39.02 -38.28
C GLU A 99 -22.98 39.33 -38.06
N LEU A 100 -22.14 39.01 -39.06
CA LEU A 100 -20.73 39.39 -39.06
C LEU A 100 -20.63 40.92 -39.07
N ARG A 101 -20.09 41.51 -38.00
CA ARG A 101 -19.53 42.87 -38.12
C ARG A 101 -18.27 42.80 -38.99
N PRO A 102 -18.18 43.58 -40.08
CA PRO A 102 -16.92 43.75 -40.78
C PRO A 102 -16.00 44.63 -39.90
N SER A 103 -14.77 44.18 -39.70
CA SER A 103 -13.67 44.83 -38.96
C SER A 103 -13.71 44.73 -37.42
N ILE A 104 -12.94 43.78 -36.89
CA ILE A 104 -12.21 43.95 -35.63
C ILE A 104 -10.73 43.92 -36.04
N GLU A 105 -10.03 45.05 -35.84
CA GLU A 105 -8.58 45.14 -36.03
C GLU A 105 -7.85 44.24 -35.01
N PRO A 106 -6.73 43.59 -35.38
CA PRO A 106 -6.00 42.74 -34.46
C PRO A 106 -5.33 43.60 -33.37
N VAL A 107 -5.87 43.54 -32.16
CA VAL A 107 -5.25 44.16 -31.00
C VAL A 107 -4.06 43.29 -30.56
N VAL A 108 -2.87 43.82 -30.86
CA VAL A 108 -1.57 43.63 -30.18
C VAL A 108 -0.96 42.22 -30.23
N SER A 109 0.13 42.12 -31.00
CA SER A 109 1.14 41.09 -30.88
C SER A 109 1.75 41.10 -29.47
N LEU A 110 1.41 40.12 -28.64
CA LEU A 110 2.23 39.78 -27.48
C LEU A 110 3.49 39.08 -28.01
N SER A 111 4.55 39.88 -28.14
CA SER A 111 5.92 39.43 -28.30
C SER A 111 6.23 38.33 -27.30
N SER A 112 6.59 37.15 -27.80
CA SER A 112 7.17 36.00 -27.10
C SER A 112 6.41 35.54 -25.85
N PRO A 113 6.06 34.24 -25.71
CA PRO A 113 5.78 33.76 -24.37
C PRO A 113 7.08 33.93 -23.57
N CYS A 114 7.11 34.94 -22.70
CA CYS A 114 7.83 34.83 -21.46
C CYS A 114 7.26 33.56 -20.84
N VAL A 115 7.95 32.45 -21.09
CA VAL A 115 7.91 31.29 -20.22
C VAL A 115 8.45 31.87 -18.92
N MET A 116 7.57 32.48 -18.13
CA MET A 116 7.73 32.34 -16.70
C MET A 116 7.73 30.83 -16.54
N SER A 117 8.92 30.27 -16.30
CA SER A 117 8.92 29.03 -15.56
C SER A 117 8.12 29.39 -14.32
N ILE A 118 6.88 28.92 -14.27
CA ILE A 118 6.46 28.33 -13.03
C ILE A 118 7.52 27.27 -12.85
N ASP A 119 8.57 27.62 -12.11
CA ASP A 119 9.32 26.66 -11.35
C ASP A 119 8.23 25.93 -10.60
N ARG A 120 7.74 24.86 -11.22
CA ARG A 120 7.11 23.77 -10.53
C ARG A 120 8.20 23.45 -9.53
N CYS A 121 8.05 23.93 -8.30
CA CYS A 121 8.79 23.43 -7.19
C CYS A 121 8.59 21.93 -7.30
N GLN A 122 9.58 21.23 -7.87
CA GLN A 122 9.52 19.80 -8.05
C GLN A 122 9.43 19.32 -6.61
N SER A 123 8.23 18.91 -6.18
CA SER A 123 8.03 18.44 -4.82
C SER A 123 9.11 17.40 -4.57
N ILE A 124 10.06 17.72 -3.68
CA ILE A 124 11.23 16.87 -3.49
C ILE A 124 10.68 15.54 -2.98
N GLY A 125 10.87 14.49 -3.76
CA GLY A 125 10.54 13.14 -3.33
C GLY A 125 11.46 12.74 -2.17
N LEU A 126 11.00 11.83 -1.31
CA LEU A 126 11.87 11.20 -0.31
C LEU A 126 13.17 10.73 -1.00
N ASN A 127 14.32 11.11 -0.46
CA ASN A 127 15.62 10.79 -1.02
C ASN A 127 16.58 10.35 0.09
N ALA A 128 16.91 9.06 0.12
CA ALA A 128 17.75 8.45 1.13
C ALA A 128 19.22 8.90 1.05
N SER A 129 19.71 9.27 -0.13
CA SER A 129 21.11 9.73 -0.30
C SER A 129 21.39 11.06 0.40
N ARG A 130 20.35 11.80 0.81
CA ARG A 130 20.45 13.07 1.56
C ARG A 130 20.33 12.88 3.07
N VAL A 131 20.42 11.64 3.56
CA VAL A 131 20.28 11.35 4.99
C VAL A 131 21.37 12.03 5.80
N LEU A 132 20.96 12.71 6.88
CA LEU A 132 21.86 13.29 7.87
C LEU A 132 21.95 12.33 9.07
N ILE A 133 23.15 11.98 9.50
CA ILE A 133 23.37 11.02 10.59
C ILE A 133 23.96 11.75 11.80
N THR A 134 23.19 11.78 12.90
CA THR A 134 23.63 12.28 14.21
C THR A 134 23.68 11.12 15.19
N LYS A 135 24.89 10.66 15.53
CA LYS A 135 25.07 9.53 16.46
C LYS A 135 24.84 9.94 17.92
N THR A 136 24.24 9.05 18.70
CA THR A 136 24.06 9.24 20.14
C THR A 136 25.41 9.24 20.86
N THR A 137 25.54 10.11 21.86
CA THR A 137 26.67 10.13 22.79
C THR A 137 26.37 9.35 24.07
N THR A 138 25.10 8.97 24.30
CA THR A 138 24.62 8.23 25.46
C THR A 138 23.93 6.95 24.99
N PRO A 139 24.69 5.93 24.55
CA PRO A 139 24.11 4.69 24.04
C PRO A 139 23.32 3.97 25.13
N ARG A 140 22.19 3.39 24.73
CA ARG A 140 21.33 2.60 25.60
C ARG A 140 21.98 1.25 25.90
N TYR A 141 21.53 0.66 27.00
CA TYR A 141 21.84 -0.73 27.34
C TYR A 141 21.19 -1.68 26.33
N VAL A 142 21.96 -2.67 25.86
CA VAL A 142 21.47 -3.74 24.98
C VAL A 142 21.12 -4.96 25.83
N PRO A 143 19.82 -5.31 25.98
CA PRO A 143 19.41 -6.45 26.76
C PRO A 143 19.86 -7.79 26.17
N GLY A 144 20.02 -8.78 27.05
CA GLY A 144 20.27 -10.17 26.68
C GLY A 144 19.09 -10.79 25.92
N PRO A 145 19.32 -11.89 25.18
CA PRO A 145 18.24 -12.63 24.53
C PRO A 145 17.24 -13.16 25.59
N ASN A 146 15.97 -13.23 25.20
CA ASN A 146 14.89 -13.72 26.06
C ASN A 146 14.74 -12.98 27.41
N SER A 147 15.29 -11.77 27.56
CA SER A 147 15.18 -11.01 28.82
C SER A 147 13.79 -10.41 29.02
N LYS A 148 13.48 -9.97 30.25
CA LYS A 148 12.20 -9.29 30.55
C LYS A 148 12.00 -8.03 29.70
N GLU A 149 13.08 -7.31 29.41
CA GLU A 149 13.08 -6.11 28.56
C GLU A 149 12.70 -6.43 27.11
N VAL A 150 13.15 -7.57 26.57
CA VAL A 150 12.75 -8.04 25.23
C VAL A 150 11.27 -8.36 25.21
N TRP A 151 10.76 -9.10 26.20
CA TRP A 151 9.34 -9.44 26.30
C TRP A 151 8.43 -8.25 26.55
N ALA A 152 8.93 -7.20 27.19
CA ALA A 152 8.17 -5.96 27.40
C ALA A 152 7.84 -5.24 26.08
N SER A 153 8.58 -5.49 24.99
CA SER A 153 8.36 -4.87 23.66
C SER A 153 8.33 -3.33 23.69
N LYS A 154 9.04 -2.71 24.64
CA LYS A 154 9.09 -1.26 24.88
C LYS A 154 10.46 -0.64 24.60
N ASN A 155 11.48 -1.45 24.43
CA ASN A 155 12.87 -1.02 24.30
C ASN A 155 13.22 -0.84 22.82
N CYS A 156 13.47 0.40 22.43
CA CYS A 156 13.95 0.74 21.09
C CYS A 156 15.48 0.82 21.05
N THR A 157 16.03 0.80 19.84
CA THR A 157 17.45 0.97 19.58
C THR A 157 17.93 2.40 19.87
N ASP A 158 19.21 2.68 19.63
CA ASP A 158 19.85 3.95 19.97
C ASP A 158 19.32 5.13 19.15
N HIS A 159 18.94 4.89 17.90
CA HIS A 159 18.52 5.92 16.95
C HIS A 159 17.11 5.67 16.41
N MET A 160 16.58 6.68 15.74
CA MET A 160 15.38 6.60 14.91
C MET A 160 15.58 7.41 13.63
N VAL A 161 14.79 7.09 12.61
CA VAL A 161 14.68 7.90 11.40
C VAL A 161 13.53 8.89 11.57
N THR A 162 13.71 10.14 11.14
CA THR A 162 12.62 11.10 10.94
C THR A 162 12.74 11.81 9.61
N VAL A 163 11.62 12.03 8.92
CA VAL A 163 11.54 12.82 7.68
C VAL A 163 10.26 13.64 7.72
N ARG A 164 10.41 14.97 7.72
CA ARG A 164 9.27 15.89 7.63
C ARG A 164 8.83 16.06 6.17
N TRP A 165 7.54 16.22 5.97
CA TRP A 165 6.93 16.62 4.72
C TRP A 165 6.03 17.83 4.96
N THR A 166 6.05 18.80 4.05
CA THR A 166 5.09 19.92 4.04
C THR A 166 4.54 20.10 2.63
N ALA A 167 3.30 20.56 2.52
CA ALA A 167 2.61 20.71 1.23
C ALA A 167 3.33 21.67 0.27
N ASP A 168 4.06 22.66 0.79
CA ASP A 168 4.81 23.65 0.02
C ASP A 168 6.20 23.17 -0.44
N LYS A 169 6.87 22.30 0.33
CA LYS A 169 8.28 21.91 0.08
C LYS A 169 8.47 20.43 -0.28
N GLY A 170 7.47 19.59 -0.07
CA GLY A 170 7.61 18.15 -0.21
C GLY A 170 8.41 17.51 0.93
N TRP A 171 9.04 16.37 0.65
CA TRP A 171 9.86 15.65 1.63
C TRP A 171 11.19 16.37 1.87
N GLN A 172 11.51 16.58 3.14
CA GLN A 172 12.78 17.17 3.56
C GLN A 172 13.87 16.09 3.66
N ASN A 173 15.08 16.50 4.07
CA ASN A 173 16.17 15.55 4.29
C ASN A 173 15.80 14.53 5.37
N PRO A 174 16.04 13.24 5.16
CA PRO A 174 15.95 12.27 6.23
C PRO A 174 17.00 12.52 7.31
N GLU A 175 16.66 12.25 8.56
CA GLU A 175 17.59 12.30 9.69
C GLU A 175 17.60 10.95 10.42
N ILE A 176 18.77 10.34 10.57
CA ILE A 176 19.04 9.30 11.57
C ILE A 176 19.57 10.03 12.81
N LYS A 177 18.82 10.01 13.90
CA LYS A 177 19.15 10.78 15.12
C LYS A 177 18.83 9.98 16.39
N PRO A 178 19.33 10.40 17.57
CA PRO A 178 19.08 9.67 18.81
C PRO A 178 17.57 9.48 19.06
N TYR A 179 17.18 8.28 19.48
CA TYR A 179 15.78 7.94 19.76
C TYR A 179 15.20 8.83 20.87
N GLY A 180 14.05 9.44 20.62
CA GLY A 180 13.38 10.36 21.54
C GLY A 180 11.88 10.51 21.26
N PRO A 181 11.16 11.29 22.09
CA PRO A 181 9.74 11.56 21.90
C PRO A 181 9.48 12.37 20.62
N LEU A 182 8.28 12.19 20.06
CA LEU A 182 7.77 13.04 18.98
C LEU A 182 7.04 14.25 19.59
N THR A 183 7.50 15.45 19.27
CA THR A 183 6.78 16.69 19.61
C THR A 183 5.76 16.96 18.51
N MET A 184 4.48 17.05 18.89
CA MET A 184 3.38 17.32 17.96
C MET A 184 2.39 18.30 18.57
N MET A 185 1.72 19.05 17.72
CA MET A 185 0.66 19.95 18.16
C MET A 185 -0.56 19.16 18.62
N PRO A 186 -1.29 19.61 19.65
CA PRO A 186 -2.53 18.96 20.09
C PRO A 186 -3.59 18.90 18.99
N THR A 187 -3.51 19.76 17.98
CA THR A 187 -4.42 19.80 16.81
C THR A 187 -4.02 18.83 15.70
N ALA A 188 -2.92 18.09 15.84
CA ALA A 188 -2.43 17.17 14.82
C ALA A 188 -3.51 16.16 14.39
N SER A 189 -3.81 16.12 13.09
CA SER A 189 -4.87 15.30 12.52
C SER A 189 -4.78 13.82 12.90
N CYS A 190 -3.58 13.28 13.11
CA CYS A 190 -3.37 11.89 13.49
C CYS A 190 -3.97 11.54 14.87
N LEU A 191 -4.07 12.52 15.76
CA LEU A 191 -4.65 12.38 17.10
C LEU A 191 -6.18 12.38 17.10
N HIS A 192 -6.80 13.00 16.08
CA HIS A 192 -8.26 13.21 16.03
C HIS A 192 -8.96 12.33 14.99
N TYR A 193 -8.32 12.17 13.82
CA TYR A 193 -8.94 11.57 12.63
C TYR A 193 -8.20 10.34 12.12
N ALA A 194 -7.23 9.84 12.89
CA ALA A 194 -6.44 8.65 12.57
C ALA A 194 -5.81 8.69 11.16
N THR A 195 -5.36 9.87 10.72
CA THR A 195 -4.51 10.09 9.53
C THR A 195 -3.11 9.54 9.77
N GLN A 196 -3.04 8.22 9.92
CA GLN A 196 -1.83 7.51 10.25
C GLN A 196 -1.82 6.09 9.69
N CYS A 197 -0.66 5.68 9.19
CA CYS A 197 -0.41 4.31 8.75
C CYS A 197 0.98 3.85 9.21
N PHE A 198 1.18 2.54 9.23
CA PHE A 198 2.43 1.96 9.68
C PHE A 198 2.79 0.70 8.92
N GLU A 199 4.05 0.30 9.03
CA GLU A 199 4.56 -0.97 8.54
C GLU A 199 5.21 -1.80 9.63
N GLY A 200 5.50 -3.05 9.29
CA GLY A 200 6.07 -4.03 10.19
C GLY A 200 6.93 -5.04 9.47
N MET A 201 8.23 -4.97 9.70
CA MET A 201 9.22 -5.93 9.17
C MET A 201 10.25 -6.27 10.25
N LYS A 202 11.17 -7.18 9.92
CA LYS A 202 12.23 -7.61 10.82
C LYS A 202 13.58 -7.52 10.10
N VAL A 203 14.62 -7.19 10.86
CA VAL A 203 16.02 -7.40 10.48
C VAL A 203 16.58 -8.54 11.31
N TYR A 204 17.29 -9.45 10.66
CA TYR A 204 17.80 -10.69 11.22
C TYR A 204 19.32 -10.67 11.23
N ARG A 205 19.94 -11.18 12.30
CA ARG A 205 21.34 -11.61 12.28
C ARG A 205 21.37 -13.07 11.85
N GLY A 206 21.80 -13.30 10.62
CA GLY A 206 21.95 -14.64 10.08
C GLY A 206 23.06 -15.45 10.76
N PHE A 207 23.02 -16.77 10.59
CA PHE A 207 24.09 -17.67 11.03
C PHE A 207 25.37 -17.51 10.18
N ASP A 208 25.23 -16.94 8.98
CA ASP A 208 26.33 -16.43 8.15
C ASP A 208 26.98 -15.15 8.70
N GLY A 209 26.48 -14.63 9.82
CA GLY A 209 26.97 -13.42 10.46
C GLY A 209 26.55 -12.12 9.77
N LYS A 210 25.69 -12.15 8.75
CA LYS A 210 25.21 -10.94 8.04
C LYS A 210 23.90 -10.41 8.62
N LEU A 211 23.67 -9.11 8.51
CA LEU A 211 22.36 -8.49 8.74
C LEU A 211 21.50 -8.61 7.49
N ARG A 212 20.20 -8.90 7.66
CA ARG A 212 19.30 -9.14 6.53
C ARG A 212 17.87 -8.69 6.81
N LEU A 213 17.26 -8.04 5.83
CA LEU A 213 15.83 -7.76 5.77
C LEU A 213 15.14 -8.81 4.89
N PHE A 214 13.91 -9.19 5.25
CA PHE A 214 13.11 -10.11 4.45
C PHE A 214 12.07 -9.37 3.61
N ARG A 215 12.22 -9.40 2.29
CA ARG A 215 11.34 -8.76 1.28
C ARG A 215 10.93 -7.31 1.64
N PRO A 216 11.87 -6.43 2.01
CA PRO A 216 11.55 -5.07 2.47
C PRO A 216 10.84 -4.23 1.39
N ASP A 217 11.07 -4.52 0.11
CA ASP A 217 10.39 -3.91 -1.03
C ASP A 217 8.86 -4.05 -0.93
N ARG A 218 8.36 -5.21 -0.48
CA ARG A 218 6.92 -5.48 -0.34
C ARG A 218 6.31 -4.67 0.79
N ASN A 219 7.01 -4.54 1.92
CA ASN A 219 6.58 -3.68 3.01
C ASN A 219 6.57 -2.20 2.58
N CYS A 220 7.63 -1.71 1.94
CA CYS A 220 7.73 -0.31 1.51
C CYS A 220 6.62 0.05 0.51
N ASN A 221 6.33 -0.83 -0.45
CA ASN A 221 5.21 -0.64 -1.39
C ASN A 221 3.85 -0.62 -0.68
N ARG A 222 3.63 -1.50 0.30
CA ARG A 222 2.36 -1.51 1.07
C ARG A 222 2.21 -0.27 1.96
N LEU A 223 3.30 0.32 2.45
CA LEU A 223 3.24 1.59 3.16
C LEU A 223 2.76 2.72 2.24
N VAL A 224 3.22 2.78 0.99
CA VAL A 224 2.74 3.76 -0.01
C VAL A 224 1.23 3.61 -0.23
N ILE A 225 0.74 2.38 -0.44
CA ILE A 225 -0.71 2.10 -0.57
C ILE A 225 -1.48 2.58 0.66
N SER A 226 -0.92 2.34 1.85
CA SER A 226 -1.56 2.73 3.11
C SER A 226 -1.58 4.24 3.29
N ALA A 227 -0.49 4.94 2.97
CA ALA A 227 -0.38 6.39 3.02
C ALA A 227 -1.42 7.05 2.09
N GLN A 228 -1.49 6.60 0.83
CA GLN A 228 -2.48 7.09 -0.13
C GLN A 228 -3.92 6.88 0.36
N ARG A 229 -4.20 5.76 1.04
CA ARG A 229 -5.55 5.46 1.54
C ARG A 229 -6.06 6.46 2.58
N VAL A 230 -5.15 7.04 3.37
CA VAL A 230 -5.43 8.05 4.41
C VAL A 230 -4.90 9.43 4.05
N VAL A 231 -4.71 9.71 2.75
CA VAL A 231 -4.38 11.04 2.23
C VAL A 231 -3.05 11.60 2.76
N LEU A 232 -2.13 10.71 3.11
CA LEU A 232 -0.75 11.07 3.46
C LEU A 232 0.12 11.12 2.19
N PRO A 233 1.21 11.91 2.20
CA PRO A 233 2.07 12.07 1.04
C PRO A 233 2.66 10.74 0.55
N ALA A 234 2.59 10.53 -0.76
CA ALA A 234 3.27 9.41 -1.41
C ALA A 234 4.79 9.67 -1.47
N PHE A 235 5.55 8.59 -1.67
CA PHE A 235 7.00 8.61 -1.81
C PHE A 235 7.45 7.42 -2.66
N ASN A 236 8.68 7.45 -3.16
CA ASN A 236 9.29 6.31 -3.82
C ASN A 236 9.62 5.23 -2.78
N SER A 237 9.00 4.05 -2.89
CA SER A 237 9.20 2.95 -1.95
C SER A 237 10.66 2.47 -1.88
N LYS A 238 11.42 2.60 -2.97
CA LYS A 238 12.85 2.26 -2.99
C LYS A 238 13.71 3.20 -2.17
N GLU A 239 13.31 4.46 -2.04
CA GLU A 239 14.03 5.40 -1.19
C GLU A 239 13.77 5.12 0.29
N LEU A 240 12.57 4.67 0.66
CA LEU A 240 12.33 4.17 2.01
C LEU A 240 13.14 2.90 2.32
N GLU A 241 13.22 1.97 1.37
CA GLU A 241 14.01 0.74 1.50
C GLU A 241 15.48 1.06 1.79
N LYS A 242 16.10 1.94 0.99
CA LYS A 242 17.48 2.43 1.21
C LYS A 242 17.65 3.11 2.56
N LEU A 243 16.68 3.91 2.99
CA LEU A 243 16.74 4.60 4.28
C LEU A 243 16.68 3.63 5.46
N ILE A 244 15.88 2.56 5.37
CA ILE A 244 15.84 1.49 6.38
C ILE A 244 17.17 0.72 6.42
N LEU A 245 17.77 0.44 5.26
CA LEU A 245 19.10 -0.17 5.18
C LEU A 245 20.15 0.71 5.87
N ALA A 246 20.22 2.00 5.54
CA ALA A 246 21.14 2.95 6.18
C ALA A 246 20.92 3.04 7.70
N PHE A 247 19.68 3.05 8.17
CA PHE A 247 19.36 3.03 9.59
C PHE A 247 19.87 1.75 10.27
N MET A 248 19.70 0.58 9.64
CA MET A 248 20.18 -0.69 10.18
C MET A 248 21.69 -0.89 10.06
N ALA A 249 22.37 -0.21 9.14
CA ALA A 249 23.83 -0.13 9.12
C ALA A 249 24.37 0.61 10.36
N VAL A 250 23.63 1.63 10.85
CA VAL A 250 24.01 2.37 12.07
C VAL A 250 23.75 1.56 13.35
N ASP A 251 22.53 1.04 13.53
CA ASP A 251 22.14 0.40 14.80
C ASP A 251 22.35 -1.12 14.83
N GLY A 252 22.23 -1.79 13.69
CA GLY A 252 22.24 -3.24 13.58
C GLY A 252 23.49 -3.91 14.17
N PRO A 253 24.73 -3.47 13.88
CA PRO A 253 25.93 -4.13 14.38
C PRO A 253 25.99 -4.23 15.90
N ARG A 254 25.54 -3.19 16.62
CA ARG A 254 25.53 -3.15 18.09
C ARG A 254 24.36 -3.93 18.68
N TRP A 255 23.16 -3.78 18.12
CA TRP A 255 21.93 -4.34 18.68
C TRP A 255 21.69 -5.79 18.30
N LEU A 256 22.32 -6.24 17.20
CA LEU A 256 22.34 -7.61 16.72
C LEU A 256 23.78 -8.02 16.46
N PRO A 257 24.62 -8.25 17.49
CA PRO A 257 26.04 -8.54 17.28
C PRO A 257 26.25 -9.90 16.59
N LYS A 258 27.35 -10.04 15.84
CA LYS A 258 27.75 -11.30 15.16
C LYS A 258 27.93 -12.48 16.14
N SER A 259 28.23 -12.20 17.41
CA SER A 259 28.31 -13.21 18.48
C SER A 259 26.95 -13.80 18.88
N ARG A 260 25.84 -13.24 18.39
CA ARG A 260 24.46 -13.67 18.71
C ARG A 260 23.64 -13.88 17.43
N PRO A 261 24.00 -14.86 16.58
CA PRO A 261 23.20 -15.20 15.41
C PRO A 261 21.84 -15.78 15.80
N GLY A 262 20.92 -15.84 14.84
CA GLY A 262 19.57 -16.36 15.09
C GLY A 262 18.67 -15.37 15.85
N THR A 263 19.08 -14.10 15.98
CA THR A 263 18.28 -13.05 16.64
C THR A 263 17.80 -11.99 15.66
N PHE A 264 16.76 -11.23 16.04
CA PHE A 264 16.16 -10.23 15.17
C PHE A 264 15.70 -8.99 15.95
N LEU A 265 15.51 -7.88 15.22
CA LEU A 265 14.80 -6.69 15.69
C LEU A 265 13.55 -6.50 14.84
N TYR A 266 12.52 -5.90 15.42
CA TYR A 266 11.35 -5.46 14.69
C TYR A 266 11.51 -4.01 14.23
N ILE A 267 11.27 -3.73 12.96
CA ILE A 267 11.34 -2.39 12.39
C ILE A 267 9.92 -1.88 12.14
N ARG A 268 9.65 -0.67 12.63
CA ARG A 268 8.35 0.01 12.57
C ARG A 268 8.48 1.35 11.84
N PRO A 269 8.32 1.38 10.51
CA PRO A 269 8.03 2.61 9.80
C PRO A 269 6.60 3.07 10.10
N ALA A 270 6.38 4.37 10.22
CA ALA A 270 5.06 4.95 10.37
C ALA A 270 5.01 6.35 9.77
N ILE A 271 3.83 6.74 9.28
CA ILE A 271 3.56 8.09 8.77
C ILE A 271 2.33 8.61 9.49
N VAL A 272 2.42 9.84 10.00
CA VAL A 272 1.34 10.53 10.69
C VAL A 272 1.15 11.91 10.08
N GLY A 273 -0.10 12.38 9.97
CA GLY A 273 -0.40 13.77 9.64
C GLY A 273 -0.20 14.65 10.88
N ASP A 274 0.80 15.52 10.85
CA ASP A 274 1.28 16.30 12.00
C ASP A 274 0.96 17.82 11.92
N GLY A 275 0.21 18.25 10.90
CA GLY A 275 -0.19 19.65 10.71
C GLY A 275 -1.14 20.22 11.77
N GLU A 276 -1.14 21.54 11.91
CA GLU A 276 -1.78 22.28 13.02
C GLU A 276 -3.27 22.59 12.82
N GLU A 277 -4.04 21.68 12.21
CA GLU A 277 -5.41 21.96 11.78
C GLU A 277 -6.41 20.93 12.32
N LEU A 278 -7.49 21.40 12.95
CA LEU A 278 -8.66 20.58 13.33
C LEU A 278 -9.65 20.38 12.18
N GLY A 279 -9.46 21.04 11.04
CA GLY A 279 -10.31 20.82 9.87
C GLY A 279 -10.19 19.37 9.38
N VAL A 280 -11.28 18.78 8.93
CA VAL A 280 -11.24 17.47 8.24
C VAL A 280 -10.78 17.71 6.81
N THR A 281 -9.49 17.95 6.64
CA THR A 281 -8.82 18.28 5.38
C THR A 281 -7.64 17.32 5.14
N SER A 282 -7.04 17.39 3.95
CA SER A 282 -5.77 16.70 3.70
C SER A 282 -4.69 17.36 4.57
N PRO A 283 -3.85 16.60 5.31
CA PRO A 283 -2.82 17.19 6.14
C PRO A 283 -1.86 18.05 5.29
N SER A 284 -1.63 19.28 5.73
CA SER A 284 -0.64 20.20 5.15
C SER A 284 0.80 19.83 5.54
N GLU A 285 0.95 19.01 6.59
CA GLU A 285 2.22 18.45 7.06
C GLU A 285 2.07 16.97 7.40
N ALA A 286 3.16 16.22 7.22
CA ALA A 286 3.26 14.84 7.68
C ALA A 286 4.67 14.52 8.19
N LEU A 287 4.75 13.55 9.10
CA LEU A 287 6.00 13.00 9.61
C LEU A 287 6.09 11.51 9.29
N LEU A 288 7.12 11.12 8.53
CA LEU A 288 7.58 9.74 8.44
C LEU A 288 8.61 9.51 9.55
N PHE A 289 8.47 8.42 10.32
CA PHE A 289 9.49 7.98 11.26
C PHE A 289 9.70 6.47 11.18
N VAL A 290 10.91 6.02 11.51
CA VAL A 290 11.24 4.59 11.61
C VAL A 290 11.96 4.34 12.93
N ILE A 291 11.47 3.35 13.68
CA ILE A 291 12.12 2.86 14.91
C ILE A 291 12.42 1.37 14.78
N ALA A 292 13.47 0.91 15.46
CA ALA A 292 13.75 -0.51 15.65
C ALA A 292 13.54 -0.86 17.13
N VAL A 293 12.88 -1.99 17.37
CA VAL A 293 12.39 -2.40 18.69
C VAL A 293 12.84 -3.83 18.96
N LEU A 294 13.29 -4.09 20.19
CA LEU A 294 13.42 -5.46 20.67
C LEU A 294 12.05 -6.11 20.70
N TRP A 295 11.93 -7.28 20.08
CA TRP A 295 10.67 -7.98 19.96
C TRP A 295 10.87 -9.44 20.35
N PRO A 296 10.01 -10.01 21.21
CA PRO A 296 10.16 -11.39 21.63
C PRO A 296 9.87 -12.36 20.48
N ASP A 297 10.52 -13.52 20.51
CA ASP A 297 10.06 -14.65 19.74
C ASP A 297 8.77 -15.19 20.37
N LEU A 298 7.64 -14.87 19.75
CA LEU A 298 6.31 -15.25 20.24
C LEU A 298 6.02 -16.75 20.11
N SER A 299 6.90 -17.52 19.45
CA SER A 299 6.85 -18.98 19.49
C SER A 299 7.50 -19.59 20.74
N GLY A 300 8.30 -18.80 21.46
CA GLY A 300 8.93 -19.21 22.71
C GLY A 300 8.05 -18.95 23.94
N THR A 301 8.57 -19.37 25.09
CA THR A 301 7.93 -19.18 26.39
C THR A 301 8.52 -17.95 27.11
N PRO A 302 7.68 -17.01 27.60
CA PRO A 302 8.16 -15.91 28.41
C PRO A 302 8.92 -16.38 29.66
N PRO A 303 9.95 -15.64 30.14
CA PRO A 303 10.67 -15.97 31.36
C PRO A 303 9.75 -16.13 32.56
N GLY A 304 9.78 -17.30 33.18
CA GLY A 304 8.96 -17.64 34.35
C GLY A 304 7.50 -17.97 34.02
N ALA A 305 7.12 -18.08 32.75
CA ALA A 305 5.83 -18.61 32.34
C ALA A 305 5.92 -20.11 32.03
N GLU A 306 4.80 -20.81 32.20
CA GLU A 306 4.67 -22.20 31.75
C GLU A 306 4.62 -22.26 30.21
N PRO A 307 5.21 -23.29 29.58
CA PRO A 307 5.09 -23.52 28.15
C PRO A 307 3.63 -23.61 27.72
N LYS A 308 3.29 -22.93 26.62
CA LYS A 308 1.96 -23.04 26.02
C LYS A 308 1.83 -24.38 25.29
N PRO A 309 0.63 -24.99 25.26
CA PRO A 309 0.40 -26.14 24.41
C PRO A 309 0.64 -25.79 22.94
N PRO A 310 1.05 -26.78 22.11
CA PRO A 310 1.34 -26.56 20.70
C PRO A 310 0.08 -26.17 19.93
N GLY A 311 0.25 -25.18 19.03
CA GLY A 311 -0.79 -24.68 18.16
C GLY A 311 -1.77 -23.71 18.84
N LEU A 312 -2.11 -22.63 18.12
CA LEU A 312 -3.07 -21.64 18.60
C LEU A 312 -4.50 -22.16 18.51
N ARG A 313 -5.30 -21.80 19.52
CA ARG A 313 -6.75 -21.96 19.50
C ARG A 313 -7.38 -20.64 19.06
N LEU A 314 -8.17 -20.68 17.99
CA LEU A 314 -8.79 -19.50 17.40
C LEU A 314 -10.25 -19.37 17.84
N LEU A 315 -10.74 -18.15 17.96
CA LEU A 315 -12.16 -17.85 18.12
C LEU A 315 -12.73 -17.29 16.82
N ALA A 316 -13.74 -17.95 16.26
CA ALA A 316 -14.54 -17.41 15.16
C ALA A 316 -15.68 -16.56 15.74
N SER A 317 -15.40 -15.28 16.00
CA SER A 317 -16.38 -14.34 16.59
C SER A 317 -17.60 -14.13 15.70
N LYS A 318 -18.77 -13.98 16.33
CA LYS A 318 -20.05 -13.64 15.70
C LYS A 318 -20.33 -12.13 15.74
N GLU A 319 -19.77 -11.43 16.71
CA GLU A 319 -20.15 -10.05 17.05
C GLU A 319 -19.20 -9.03 16.46
N ASP A 320 -17.97 -9.45 16.14
CA ASP A 320 -16.90 -8.55 15.75
C ASP A 320 -16.63 -8.57 14.25
N THR A 321 -16.47 -7.38 13.66
CA THR A 321 -16.11 -7.21 12.25
C THR A 321 -14.84 -6.38 12.15
N ARG A 322 -13.75 -7.00 11.67
CA ARG A 322 -12.47 -6.30 11.48
C ARG A 322 -12.47 -5.36 10.26
N ALA A 323 -13.14 -5.76 9.19
CA ALA A 323 -13.18 -5.02 7.92
C ALA A 323 -14.44 -5.38 7.13
N TRP A 324 -14.90 -4.46 6.29
CA TRP A 324 -16.10 -4.63 5.46
C TRP A 324 -15.85 -4.18 4.00
N PRO A 325 -16.66 -4.65 3.03
CA PRO A 325 -16.51 -4.24 1.63
C PRO A 325 -16.62 -2.72 1.47
N GLY A 326 -15.68 -2.13 0.71
CA GLY A 326 -15.57 -0.67 0.56
C GLY A 326 -14.82 0.03 1.70
N GLY A 327 -14.45 -0.69 2.77
CA GLY A 327 -13.60 -0.20 3.85
C GLY A 327 -12.12 -0.06 3.47
N PHE A 328 -11.25 -0.19 4.47
CA PHE A 328 -9.80 -0.03 4.33
C PHE A 328 -9.00 -1.15 5.01
N GLY A 329 -9.59 -2.34 5.15
CA GLY A 329 -8.95 -3.51 5.76
C GLY A 329 -7.73 -4.04 5.00
N TYR A 330 -7.62 -3.72 3.71
CA TYR A 330 -6.46 -4.03 2.86
C TYR A 330 -5.25 -3.10 3.07
N ALA A 331 -5.41 -1.99 3.79
CA ALA A 331 -4.36 -1.02 4.09
C ALA A 331 -3.94 -1.12 5.56
N LYS A 332 -2.67 -0.84 5.86
CA LYS A 332 -2.13 -0.95 7.22
C LYS A 332 -2.26 0.36 8.00
N VAL A 333 -3.51 0.78 8.18
CA VAL A 333 -3.91 2.03 8.84
C VAL A 333 -4.16 1.79 10.32
N GLY A 334 -3.78 2.74 11.19
CA GLY A 334 -3.93 2.62 12.65
C GLY A 334 -5.38 2.35 13.09
N ALA A 335 -6.36 2.94 12.41
CA ALA A 335 -7.79 2.77 12.67
C ALA A 335 -8.30 1.31 12.54
N ASN A 336 -7.57 0.43 11.84
CA ASN A 336 -7.93 -1.00 11.75
C ASN A 336 -7.62 -1.79 13.03
N TYR A 337 -6.85 -1.23 13.98
CA TYR A 337 -6.31 -1.97 15.12
C TYR A 337 -6.90 -1.53 16.47
N GLY A 338 -7.22 -0.24 16.63
CA GLY A 338 -7.81 0.28 17.89
C GLY A 338 -9.05 -0.50 18.35
N PRO A 339 -10.10 -0.63 17.52
CA PRO A 339 -11.28 -1.41 17.87
C PRO A 339 -11.00 -2.90 18.12
N ALA A 340 -9.95 -3.43 17.50
CA ALA A 340 -9.61 -4.85 17.57
C ALA A 340 -9.11 -5.29 18.95
N PHE A 341 -8.62 -4.36 19.78
CA PHE A 341 -8.20 -4.66 21.15
C PHE A 341 -9.37 -5.06 22.06
N VAL A 342 -10.56 -4.46 21.87
CA VAL A 342 -11.76 -4.83 22.63
C VAL A 342 -12.13 -6.29 22.37
N SER A 343 -12.03 -6.69 21.10
CA SER A 343 -12.44 -8.01 20.62
C SER A 343 -11.31 -9.05 20.60
N HIS A 344 -10.10 -8.71 21.07
CA HIS A 344 -8.89 -9.54 20.95
C HIS A 344 -8.65 -10.07 19.51
N MET A 345 -9.04 -9.27 18.51
CA MET A 345 -8.93 -9.63 17.10
C MET A 345 -7.54 -9.30 16.56
N GLU A 346 -6.69 -10.31 16.40
CA GLU A 346 -5.40 -10.10 15.72
C GLU A 346 -5.54 -10.15 14.19
N GLY A 347 -6.65 -10.70 13.68
CA GLY A 347 -6.93 -10.85 12.24
C GLY A 347 -5.80 -11.47 11.40
N PRO A 348 -5.08 -12.50 11.88
CA PRO A 348 -3.97 -13.08 11.13
C PRO A 348 -4.46 -13.77 9.87
N ILE A 349 -3.57 -13.89 8.88
CA ILE A 349 -3.92 -14.52 7.60
C ILE A 349 -3.92 -16.03 7.82
N PHE A 350 -5.09 -16.64 7.62
CA PHE A 350 -5.33 -18.06 7.84
C PHE A 350 -5.10 -18.87 6.56
N PHE A 351 -4.46 -20.02 6.73
CA PHE A 351 -4.26 -21.05 5.73
C PHE A 351 -4.82 -22.38 6.24
N LEU A 352 -5.50 -23.11 5.37
CA LEU A 352 -6.06 -24.42 5.65
C LEU A 352 -5.62 -25.39 4.57
N ILE A 353 -5.13 -26.55 4.99
CA ILE A 353 -4.88 -27.67 4.09
C ILE A 353 -5.96 -28.71 4.30
N LEU A 354 -6.66 -29.04 3.23
CA LEU A 354 -7.75 -30.01 3.23
C LEU A 354 -7.78 -30.83 1.95
N ARG A 355 -8.39 -32.01 2.02
CA ARG A 355 -8.70 -32.81 0.84
C ARG A 355 -10.00 -32.32 0.20
N ASN A 356 -9.97 -32.03 -1.09
CA ASN A 356 -11.15 -31.63 -1.85
C ASN A 356 -12.16 -32.80 -1.89
N ALA A 357 -13.45 -32.51 -1.65
CA ALA A 357 -14.49 -33.54 -1.58
C ALA A 357 -14.68 -34.31 -2.90
N HIS A 358 -14.47 -33.66 -4.05
CA HIS A 358 -14.70 -34.20 -5.38
C HIS A 358 -13.42 -34.73 -6.02
N THR A 359 -12.39 -33.89 -6.14
CA THR A 359 -11.14 -34.25 -6.83
C THR A 359 -10.27 -35.18 -6.00
N LYS A 360 -10.53 -35.26 -4.69
CA LYS A 360 -9.73 -35.99 -3.69
C LYS A 360 -8.28 -35.51 -3.58
N LYS A 361 -7.89 -34.42 -4.24
CA LYS A 361 -6.55 -33.82 -4.12
C LYS A 361 -6.45 -32.95 -2.87
N LEU A 362 -5.23 -32.70 -2.39
CA LEU A 362 -4.98 -31.73 -1.32
C LEU A 362 -4.97 -30.30 -1.86
N GLU A 363 -5.58 -29.39 -1.12
CA GLU A 363 -5.61 -27.96 -1.41
C GLU A 363 -4.95 -27.17 -0.28
N LEU A 364 -4.09 -26.20 -0.61
CA LEU A 364 -3.70 -25.10 0.27
C LEU A 364 -4.65 -23.92 0.04
N LEU A 365 -5.59 -23.74 0.96
CA LEU A 365 -6.66 -22.75 0.86
C LEU A 365 -6.34 -21.49 1.67
N THR A 366 -6.52 -20.31 1.07
CA THR A 366 -6.54 -19.03 1.78
C THR A 366 -7.52 -18.04 1.12
N ALA A 367 -7.96 -17.03 1.87
CA ALA A 367 -8.93 -16.06 1.37
C ALA A 367 -8.30 -15.12 0.32
N PRO A 368 -9.02 -14.73 -0.76
CA PRO A 368 -8.48 -13.89 -1.83
C PRO A 368 -8.40 -12.42 -1.41
N LEU A 369 -7.61 -11.65 -2.16
CA LEU A 369 -7.44 -10.20 -1.93
C LEU A 369 -8.45 -9.33 -2.67
N THR A 370 -9.24 -9.90 -3.59
CA THR A 370 -10.17 -9.17 -4.49
C THR A 370 -11.20 -8.33 -3.75
N GLY A 371 -11.67 -8.81 -2.59
CA GLY A 371 -12.66 -8.10 -1.76
C GLY A 371 -12.10 -6.90 -0.98
N LYS A 372 -10.77 -6.65 -1.01
CA LYS A 372 -10.09 -5.61 -0.22
C LYS A 372 -10.36 -5.68 1.30
N LEU A 373 -10.75 -6.86 1.78
CA LEU A 373 -10.99 -7.13 3.19
C LEU A 373 -9.69 -7.51 3.90
N ILE A 374 -8.89 -8.35 3.24
CA ILE A 374 -7.68 -8.95 3.79
C ILE A 374 -6.48 -8.06 3.50
N LEU A 375 -5.62 -7.89 4.51
CA LEU A 375 -4.33 -7.23 4.35
C LEU A 375 -3.42 -8.13 3.51
N ASP A 376 -2.84 -7.57 2.45
CA ASP A 376 -1.91 -8.26 1.57
C ASP A 376 -0.55 -8.48 2.26
N GLY A 377 -0.50 -9.48 3.14
CA GLY A 377 0.65 -9.79 4.00
C GLY A 377 1.89 -10.26 3.23
N VAL A 378 3.08 -9.81 3.64
CA VAL A 378 4.34 -10.23 3.00
C VAL A 378 4.59 -11.71 3.25
N THR A 379 4.33 -12.19 4.46
CA THR A 379 4.45 -13.61 4.79
C THR A 379 3.44 -14.45 4.01
N ARG A 380 2.17 -14.02 3.92
CA ARG A 380 1.15 -14.67 3.06
C ARG A 380 1.63 -14.85 1.63
N ARG A 381 2.12 -13.79 1.01
CA ARG A 381 2.63 -13.85 -0.37
C ARG A 381 3.79 -14.83 -0.49
N SER A 382 4.71 -14.80 0.48
CA SER A 382 5.88 -15.69 0.48
C SER A 382 5.49 -17.17 0.68
N VAL A 383 4.44 -17.45 1.46
CA VAL A 383 3.85 -18.79 1.59
C VAL A 383 3.29 -19.26 0.26
N LEU A 384 2.52 -18.42 -0.44
CA LEU A 384 1.94 -18.77 -1.74
C LEU A 384 3.03 -18.97 -2.81
N ASP A 385 4.00 -18.06 -2.89
CA ASP A 385 5.14 -18.13 -3.81
C ASP A 385 5.90 -19.46 -3.62
N LEU A 386 6.29 -19.79 -2.38
CA LEU A 386 6.99 -21.06 -2.08
C LEU A 386 6.11 -22.30 -2.28
N ALA A 387 4.82 -22.23 -1.97
CA ALA A 387 3.91 -23.35 -2.18
C ALA A 387 3.75 -23.65 -3.69
N HIS A 388 3.62 -22.63 -4.53
CA HIS A 388 3.62 -22.80 -5.97
C HIS A 388 4.94 -23.37 -6.51
N GLU A 389 6.07 -22.83 -6.03
CA GLU A 389 7.41 -23.26 -6.46
C GLU A 389 7.71 -24.70 -6.04
N ARG A 390 7.36 -25.09 -4.81
CA ARG A 390 7.88 -26.31 -4.16
C ARG A 390 6.84 -27.38 -3.90
N LEU A 391 5.56 -27.02 -3.70
CA LEU A 391 4.52 -27.97 -3.29
C LEU A 391 3.50 -28.29 -4.40
N ALA A 392 3.49 -27.57 -5.51
CA ALA A 392 2.60 -27.87 -6.63
C ALA A 392 2.98 -29.19 -7.33
N ALA A 393 2.01 -29.86 -7.96
CA ALA A 393 2.27 -31.08 -8.73
C ALA A 393 3.25 -30.90 -9.90
N THR A 394 3.37 -29.67 -10.40
CA THR A 394 4.31 -29.27 -11.46
C THR A 394 5.70 -28.88 -10.92
N SER A 395 5.91 -28.91 -9.60
CA SER A 395 7.17 -28.56 -8.96
C SER A 395 8.22 -29.64 -9.23
N ASN A 396 9.40 -29.23 -9.72
CA ASN A 396 10.58 -30.09 -9.80
C ASN A 396 11.28 -30.28 -8.44
N SER A 397 10.86 -29.52 -7.43
CA SER A 397 11.47 -29.47 -6.09
C SER A 397 10.52 -30.02 -5.01
N LEU A 398 9.50 -30.79 -5.40
CA LEU A 398 8.57 -31.41 -4.46
C LEU A 398 9.33 -32.35 -3.51
N PRO A 399 9.25 -32.13 -2.19
CA PRO A 399 9.94 -33.00 -1.25
C PRO A 399 9.50 -34.46 -1.40
N PRO A 400 10.43 -35.44 -1.29
CA PRO A 400 10.08 -36.86 -1.37
C PRO A 400 8.98 -37.22 -0.37
N SER A 401 8.10 -38.15 -0.76
CA SER A 401 7.00 -38.64 0.09
C SER A 401 5.99 -37.57 0.55
N THR A 402 5.97 -36.41 -0.12
CA THR A 402 4.98 -35.34 0.11
C THR A 402 3.95 -35.35 -1.02
N GLU A 403 2.67 -35.36 -0.68
CA GLU A 403 1.59 -35.23 -1.67
C GLU A 403 1.55 -33.78 -2.20
N PRO A 404 1.41 -33.56 -3.52
CA PRO A 404 1.35 -32.21 -4.05
C PRO A 404 0.08 -31.48 -3.61
N LEU A 405 0.18 -30.15 -3.47
CA LEU A 405 -0.93 -29.27 -3.14
C LEU A 405 -1.45 -28.54 -4.38
N GLU A 406 -2.76 -28.36 -4.47
CA GLU A 406 -3.39 -27.33 -5.30
C GLU A 406 -3.49 -26.04 -4.49
N ILE A 407 -2.89 -24.94 -4.97
CA ILE A 407 -2.87 -23.67 -4.24
C ILE A 407 -4.11 -22.88 -4.65
N VAL A 408 -5.00 -22.58 -3.70
CA VAL A 408 -6.33 -22.04 -3.99
C VAL A 408 -6.59 -20.76 -3.17
N GLU A 409 -6.78 -19.65 -3.89
CA GLU A 409 -7.26 -18.39 -3.31
C GLU A 409 -8.76 -18.23 -3.62
N ARG A 410 -9.63 -18.57 -2.64
CA ARG A 410 -11.09 -18.41 -2.80
C ARG A 410 -11.78 -18.07 -1.48
N THR A 411 -12.99 -17.54 -1.58
CA THR A 411 -13.84 -17.37 -0.40
C THR A 411 -14.29 -18.75 0.09
N TYR A 412 -14.30 -18.90 1.41
CA TYR A 412 -14.84 -20.05 2.14
C TYR A 412 -15.44 -19.52 3.45
N ASN A 413 -16.23 -20.35 4.10
CA ASN A 413 -16.89 -20.00 5.36
C ASN A 413 -16.70 -21.11 6.42
N MET A 414 -17.07 -20.81 7.66
CA MET A 414 -16.90 -21.76 8.77
C MET A 414 -17.71 -23.05 8.61
N LEU A 415 -18.84 -23.04 7.89
CA LEU A 415 -19.64 -24.25 7.65
C LEU A 415 -18.89 -25.21 6.73
N GLU A 416 -18.18 -24.70 5.72
CA GLU A 416 -17.32 -25.54 4.86
C GLU A 416 -16.19 -26.20 5.65
N ILE A 417 -15.60 -25.49 6.62
CA ILE A 417 -14.53 -26.03 7.48
C ILE A 417 -15.11 -27.08 8.44
N GLU A 418 -16.26 -26.80 9.06
CA GLU A 418 -16.95 -27.73 9.95
C GLU A 418 -17.30 -29.03 9.22
N GLU A 419 -17.84 -28.94 8.00
CA GLU A 419 -18.18 -30.11 7.19
C GLU A 419 -16.93 -30.89 6.79
N ALA A 420 -15.88 -30.20 6.33
CA ALA A 420 -14.61 -30.86 6.00
C ALA A 420 -13.98 -31.58 7.20
N GLN A 421 -14.16 -31.06 8.40
CA GLN A 421 -13.66 -31.71 9.61
C GLN A 421 -14.48 -32.97 9.94
N LYS A 422 -15.82 -32.91 9.85
CA LYS A 422 -16.69 -34.09 10.06
C LYS A 422 -16.41 -35.22 9.08
N GLU A 423 -16.09 -34.88 7.83
CA GLU A 423 -15.74 -35.83 6.77
C GLU A 423 -14.27 -36.30 6.84
N GLY A 424 -13.49 -35.85 7.84
CA GLY A 424 -12.08 -36.24 7.98
C GLY A 424 -11.16 -35.71 6.88
N ARG A 425 -11.55 -34.62 6.20
CA ARG A 425 -10.81 -34.04 5.08
C ARG A 425 -9.82 -32.95 5.49
N VAL A 426 -9.98 -32.33 6.66
CA VAL A 426 -9.02 -31.34 7.18
C VAL A 426 -7.70 -32.04 7.53
N VAL A 427 -6.58 -31.51 7.03
CA VAL A 427 -5.24 -32.06 7.26
C VAL A 427 -4.49 -31.25 8.30
N GLU A 428 -4.38 -29.94 8.11
CA GLU A 428 -3.69 -29.02 9.03
C GLU A 428 -4.10 -27.57 8.74
N ALA A 429 -3.84 -26.66 9.67
CA ALA A 429 -4.05 -25.24 9.47
C ALA A 429 -2.98 -24.42 10.18
N PHE A 430 -2.70 -23.23 9.66
CA PHE A 430 -1.72 -22.32 10.24
C PHE A 430 -2.05 -20.86 9.93
N LEU A 431 -1.45 -19.98 10.73
CA LEU A 431 -1.49 -18.54 10.57
C LEU A 431 -0.18 -18.03 9.99
N SER A 432 -0.26 -16.94 9.22
CA SER A 432 0.92 -16.23 8.74
C SER A 432 0.89 -14.73 9.06
N GLY A 433 2.07 -14.18 9.40
CA GLY A 433 2.26 -12.74 9.60
C GLY A 433 3.58 -12.40 10.29
N THR A 434 4.11 -11.19 10.14
CA THR A 434 5.47 -10.83 10.59
C THR A 434 5.75 -11.12 12.07
N ALA A 435 4.76 -10.98 12.97
CA ALA A 435 4.95 -11.18 14.41
C ALA A 435 5.21 -12.66 14.75
N TYR A 436 4.24 -13.52 14.44
CA TYR A 436 4.20 -14.98 14.70
C TYR A 436 4.84 -15.84 13.61
N PHE A 437 5.20 -15.21 12.50
CA PHE A 437 5.72 -15.78 11.27
C PHE A 437 4.83 -16.86 10.64
N ILE A 438 5.01 -18.12 11.03
CA ILE A 438 4.14 -19.25 10.70
C ILE A 438 3.81 -19.93 12.02
N THR A 439 2.53 -19.96 12.38
CA THR A 439 2.07 -20.55 13.65
C THR A 439 0.95 -21.55 13.40
N PRO A 440 1.10 -22.81 13.81
CA PRO A 440 0.06 -23.83 13.67
C PRO A 440 -1.22 -23.47 14.42
N VAL A 441 -2.35 -24.01 13.95
CA VAL A 441 -3.65 -23.89 14.59
C VAL A 441 -4.10 -25.28 15.06
N SER A 442 -4.47 -25.39 16.33
CA SER A 442 -4.91 -26.65 16.94
C SER A 442 -6.43 -26.79 17.02
N ALA A 443 -7.15 -25.67 17.11
CA ALA A 443 -8.61 -25.67 17.12
C ALA A 443 -9.19 -24.32 16.69
N ILE A 444 -10.44 -24.35 16.21
CA ILE A 444 -11.26 -23.16 15.95
C ILE A 444 -12.56 -23.30 16.72
N SER A 445 -12.81 -22.40 17.66
CA SER A 445 -14.06 -22.31 18.40
C SER A 445 -15.10 -21.56 17.58
N PHE A 446 -16.22 -22.21 17.26
CA PHE A 446 -17.29 -21.70 16.41
C PHE A 446 -18.65 -22.20 16.90
N ARG A 447 -19.58 -21.27 17.20
CA ARG A 447 -20.96 -21.56 17.66
C ARG A 447 -21.01 -22.61 18.79
N ASP A 448 -20.26 -22.34 19.86
CA ASP A 448 -20.15 -23.16 21.07
C ASP A 448 -19.55 -24.56 20.87
N ARG A 449 -18.89 -24.78 19.73
CA ARG A 449 -18.19 -26.03 19.42
C ARG A 449 -16.75 -25.76 19.02
N ASP A 450 -15.86 -26.66 19.41
CA ASP A 450 -14.48 -26.62 18.95
C ASP A 450 -14.31 -27.54 17.74
N ILE A 451 -13.93 -26.95 16.61
CA ILE A 451 -13.47 -27.67 15.43
C ILE A 451 -11.99 -27.99 15.66
N SER A 452 -11.69 -29.25 15.94
CA SER A 452 -10.31 -29.71 16.11
C SER A 452 -9.59 -29.75 14.77
N ILE A 453 -8.38 -29.19 14.74
CA ILE A 453 -7.47 -29.28 13.60
C ILE A 453 -6.42 -30.35 13.93
N PRO A 454 -6.18 -31.34 13.05
CA PRO A 454 -5.16 -32.35 13.31
C PRO A 454 -3.78 -31.72 13.47
N MET A 455 -3.05 -32.19 14.47
CA MET A 455 -1.73 -31.73 14.84
C MET A 455 -0.82 -32.93 15.04
N GLN A 456 0.46 -32.79 14.70
CA GLN A 456 1.51 -33.66 15.25
C GLN A 456 2.04 -33.01 16.54
N GLU A 457 3.30 -33.25 16.92
CA GLU A 457 3.87 -32.67 18.15
C GLU A 457 3.74 -31.12 18.20
N ASP A 458 4.24 -30.41 17.19
CA ASP A 458 4.35 -28.94 17.17
C ASP A 458 3.79 -28.31 15.87
N GLY A 459 3.04 -29.06 15.07
CA GLY A 459 2.41 -28.59 13.84
C GLY A 459 2.26 -29.67 12.77
N GLY A 460 1.56 -29.35 11.68
CA GLY A 460 1.46 -30.21 10.50
C GLY A 460 2.73 -30.23 9.65
N VAL A 461 2.82 -31.20 8.74
CA VAL A 461 4.02 -31.44 7.90
C VAL A 461 4.28 -30.26 6.98
N TYR A 462 3.25 -29.73 6.30
CA TYR A 462 3.43 -28.62 5.36
C TYR A 462 3.74 -27.31 6.09
N THR A 463 3.10 -27.08 7.23
CA THR A 463 3.32 -25.95 8.13
C THR A 463 4.79 -25.89 8.55
N LYS A 464 5.37 -27.03 8.95
CA LYS A 464 6.79 -27.14 9.30
C LYS A 464 7.69 -26.85 8.11
N MET A 465 7.43 -27.47 6.96
CA MET A 465 8.25 -27.24 5.75
C MET A 465 8.29 -25.76 5.35
N ILE A 466 7.12 -25.12 5.28
CA ILE A 466 6.99 -23.69 4.93
C ILE A 466 7.70 -22.81 5.96
N LYS A 467 7.52 -23.10 7.26
CA LYS A 467 8.20 -22.38 8.34
C LYS A 467 9.72 -22.49 8.21
N THR A 468 10.24 -23.69 7.96
CA THR A 468 11.68 -23.95 7.80
C THR A 468 12.25 -23.22 6.59
N TRP A 469 11.63 -23.31 5.41
CA TRP A 469 12.14 -22.63 4.22
C TRP A 469 12.24 -21.12 4.40
N LEU A 470 11.20 -20.50 4.98
CA LEU A 470 11.23 -19.08 5.22
C LEU A 470 12.26 -18.72 6.31
N TYR A 471 12.42 -19.55 7.34
CA TYR A 471 13.47 -19.39 8.37
C TYR A 471 14.87 -19.43 7.76
N ASP A 472 15.13 -20.40 6.88
CA ASP A 472 16.43 -20.58 6.22
C ASP A 472 16.81 -19.38 5.36
N ILE A 473 15.84 -18.79 4.66
CA ILE A 473 16.04 -17.55 3.89
C ILE A 473 16.33 -16.37 4.82
N MET A 474 15.56 -16.20 5.89
CA MET A 474 15.68 -15.06 6.81
C MET A 474 17.01 -15.04 7.55
N TYR A 475 17.47 -16.21 8.00
CA TYR A 475 18.71 -16.36 8.77
C TYR A 475 19.92 -16.74 7.91
N GLY A 476 19.78 -16.75 6.58
CA GLY A 476 20.90 -16.97 5.67
C GLY A 476 21.47 -18.39 5.69
N ASN A 477 20.67 -19.39 6.06
CA ASN A 477 21.03 -20.80 5.86
C ASN A 477 21.01 -21.17 4.37
N VAL A 478 20.22 -20.43 3.58
CA VAL A 478 20.17 -20.49 2.13
C VAL A 478 20.28 -19.07 1.56
N GLU A 479 21.05 -18.91 0.50
CA GLU A 479 21.09 -17.68 -0.28
C GLU A 479 19.81 -17.54 -1.10
N HIS A 480 19.15 -16.38 -1.00
CA HIS A 480 17.89 -16.11 -1.70
C HIS A 480 17.71 -14.61 -1.91
N GLU A 481 17.16 -14.22 -3.07
CA GLU A 481 16.88 -12.83 -3.44
C GLU A 481 15.95 -12.08 -2.48
N TRP A 482 15.19 -12.81 -1.65
CA TRP A 482 14.28 -12.23 -0.66
C TRP A 482 15.01 -11.74 0.59
N GLY A 483 16.23 -12.21 0.80
CA GLY A 483 17.10 -11.84 1.90
C GLY A 483 18.02 -10.68 1.55
N VAL A 484 17.53 -9.45 1.66
CA VAL A 484 18.30 -8.23 1.33
C VAL A 484 19.31 -7.95 2.44
N ILE A 485 20.60 -7.99 2.10
CA ILE A 485 21.71 -7.79 3.06
C ILE A 485 21.81 -6.30 3.41
N VAL A 486 22.06 -6.02 4.68
CA VAL A 486 22.46 -4.68 5.15
C VAL A 486 23.99 -4.61 5.11
N ASP A 487 24.53 -3.64 4.39
CA ASP A 487 25.96 -3.36 4.40
C ASP A 487 26.36 -2.74 5.75
N GLU A 488 27.27 -3.40 6.47
CA GLU A 488 27.76 -2.95 7.78
C GLU A 488 29.06 -2.12 7.65
N ASP A 489 29.66 -2.07 6.46
CA ASP A 489 30.99 -1.52 6.19
C ASP A 489 30.94 -0.14 5.51
N GLU A 490 29.84 0.21 4.82
CA GLU A 490 29.61 1.57 4.30
C GLU A 490 29.27 2.56 5.43
N LYS A 491 30.16 3.54 5.66
CA LYS A 491 30.01 4.59 6.68
C LYS A 491 29.87 5.97 6.08
#